data_AF-S4PX29-F1
#
_entry.id   AF-S4PX29-F1
#
_cell.length_a   1.000
_cell.length_b   1.000
_cell.length_c   1.000
_cell.angle_alpha   90.00
_cell.angle_beta   90.00
_cell.angle_gamma   90.00
#
_symmetry.space_group_name_H-M   'P 1'
#
loop_
_entity.id
_entity.type
_entity.pdbx_description
1 polymer ?
#
loop_
_entity_poly.entity_id
_entity_poly.type
_entity_poly.pdbx_seq_one_letter_code
_entity_poly.pdbx_strand_id
1 'polypeptide(L)'
;MQNKRKKIASGQVSFQIDSTSIYLFGVASDVGVTGTSTEANIGELIDSIGPEQPSKKKKHSISKVEIVPVNLVLKTTKDMLSDKLVKTAVKMMTTQRKPSFCISMPLRVDTLAMIHRNTKLSELYTVLVEAACRSLKLLEYVLLEQLGQEGIGDGAGLRLPEIFHFLPPELGHFITRVVPKGIPDESMESERRSLHEQLSLPLDRPMFRRGNAYPSKSGKLINPHEAIPPQPIKPDVTVALVRGRY
;
A
#
# COMPACT_ATOMS: atom_id res chain seq x y z
N MET A 1 -10.48 14.67 2.71
CA MET A 1 -9.43 13.89 2.02
C MET A 1 -8.78 14.63 0.84
N GLN A 2 -9.53 15.40 0.05
CA GLN A 2 -9.02 16.12 -1.14
C GLN A 2 -7.77 16.99 -0.91
N ASN A 3 -7.71 17.77 0.18
CA ASN A 3 -6.53 18.60 0.47
C ASN A 3 -5.26 17.76 0.71
N LYS A 4 -5.38 16.59 1.35
CA LYS A 4 -4.24 15.70 1.55
C LYS A 4 -3.75 15.13 0.22
N ARG A 5 -4.66 14.68 -0.66
CA ARG A 5 -4.30 14.24 -2.02
C ARG A 5 -3.58 15.33 -2.82
N LYS A 6 -4.08 16.58 -2.78
CA LYS A 6 -3.42 17.70 -3.45
C LYS A 6 -1.97 17.90 -2.96
N LYS A 7 -1.74 17.80 -1.64
CA LYS A 7 -0.39 17.89 -1.07
C LYS A 7 0.54 16.75 -1.52
N ILE A 8 0.03 15.52 -1.57
CA ILE A 8 0.81 14.37 -2.08
C ILE A 8 1.15 14.58 -3.56
N ALA A 9 0.17 14.94 -4.38
CA ALA A 9 0.37 15.16 -5.81
C ALA A 9 1.26 16.38 -6.13
N SER A 10 1.29 17.39 -5.26
CA SER A 10 2.09 18.61 -5.46
C SER A 10 3.57 18.46 -5.10
N GLY A 11 4.07 17.25 -4.86
CA GLY A 11 5.49 17.03 -4.56
C GLY A 11 5.90 17.37 -3.12
N GLN A 12 4.95 17.55 -2.18
CA GLN A 12 5.27 17.81 -0.77
C GLN A 12 5.56 16.54 0.03
N VAL A 13 5.63 15.39 -0.64
CA VAL A 13 5.96 14.11 -0.03
C VAL A 13 7.28 13.60 -0.55
N SER A 14 7.95 12.81 0.28
CA SER A 14 9.09 11.99 -0.10
C SER A 14 8.83 10.54 0.31
N PHE A 15 9.50 9.64 -0.40
CA PHE A 15 9.46 8.21 -0.09
C PHE A 15 10.86 7.77 0.30
N GLN A 16 10.95 7.08 1.43
CA GLN A 16 12.20 6.48 1.90
C GLN A 16 12.08 4.97 1.79
N ILE A 17 13.06 4.32 1.14
CA ILE A 17 13.12 2.86 1.14
C ILE A 17 13.65 2.41 2.50
N ASP A 18 12.87 1.56 3.18
CA ASP A 18 13.15 1.14 4.54
C ASP A 18 14.50 0.44 4.64
N SER A 19 15.20 0.65 5.75
CA SER A 19 16.57 0.15 5.99
C SER A 19 17.65 0.63 5.01
N THR A 20 17.37 1.66 4.19
CA THR A 20 18.35 2.27 3.29
C THR A 20 18.43 3.80 3.47
N SER A 21 19.49 4.40 2.93
CA SER A 21 19.64 5.86 2.82
C SER A 21 19.06 6.41 1.51
N ILE A 22 18.17 5.67 0.85
CA ILE A 22 17.62 6.03 -0.46
C ILE A 22 16.30 6.78 -0.27
N TYR A 23 16.25 7.99 -0.81
CA TYR A 23 15.07 8.84 -0.79
C TYR A 23 14.66 9.23 -2.21
N LEU A 24 13.35 9.22 -2.44
CA LEU A 24 12.72 9.66 -3.67
C LEU A 24 11.97 10.96 -3.37
N PHE A 25 12.26 11.98 -4.15
CA PHE A 25 11.66 13.30 -4.01
C PHE A 25 10.82 13.62 -5.25
N GLY A 26 9.80 14.46 -5.04
CA GLY A 26 8.97 14.92 -6.14
C GLY A 26 9.69 15.92 -7.04
N VAL A 27 9.06 16.19 -8.17
CA VAL A 27 9.54 17.11 -9.23
C VAL A 27 9.85 18.54 -8.71
N ALA A 28 9.34 18.90 -7.53
CA ALA A 28 9.63 20.16 -6.87
C ALA A 28 11.01 20.20 -6.18
N SER A 29 11.73 19.08 -6.13
CA SER A 29 13.10 18.98 -5.63
C SER A 29 14.06 18.96 -6.81
N ASP A 30 15.14 19.73 -6.75
CA ASP A 30 16.20 19.74 -7.78
C ASP A 30 16.93 18.38 -7.88
N VAL A 31 16.73 17.50 -6.89
CA VAL A 31 17.28 16.15 -6.82
C VAL A 31 16.12 15.17 -6.67
N GLY A 32 15.84 14.40 -7.73
CA GLY A 32 14.71 13.45 -7.75
C GLY A 32 14.96 12.15 -6.98
N VAL A 33 16.22 11.72 -6.89
CA VAL A 33 16.64 10.51 -6.15
C VAL A 33 17.95 10.81 -5.43
N THR A 34 18.07 10.42 -4.16
CA THR A 34 19.33 10.43 -3.41
C THR A 34 19.71 9.02 -2.95
N GLY A 35 21.02 8.78 -2.77
CA GLY A 35 21.54 7.50 -2.28
C GLY A 35 21.74 6.41 -3.34
N THR A 36 21.42 6.68 -4.62
CA THR A 36 21.71 5.79 -5.75
C THR A 36 21.73 6.55 -7.09
N SER A 37 22.09 5.89 -8.18
CA SER A 37 22.11 6.45 -9.54
C SER A 37 20.69 6.63 -10.09
N THR A 38 20.44 7.74 -10.80
CA THR A 38 19.16 8.02 -11.47
C THR A 38 18.89 7.11 -12.67
N GLU A 39 19.93 6.50 -13.23
CA GLU A 39 19.83 5.58 -14.37
C GLU A 39 19.54 4.14 -13.96
N ALA A 40 19.60 3.84 -12.66
CA ALA A 40 19.36 2.50 -12.15
C ALA A 40 17.91 2.04 -12.38
N ASN A 41 17.74 0.73 -12.56
CA ASN A 41 16.42 0.10 -12.54
C ASN A 41 16.07 -0.43 -11.14
N ILE A 42 14.81 -0.80 -10.94
CA ILE A 42 14.33 -1.33 -9.66
C ILE A 42 15.03 -2.65 -9.28
N GLY A 43 15.40 -3.48 -10.27
CA GLY A 43 16.14 -4.71 -10.05
C GLY A 43 17.50 -4.47 -9.39
N GLU A 44 18.29 -3.56 -9.95
CA GLU A 44 19.60 -3.15 -9.43
C GLU A 44 19.49 -2.56 -8.02
N LEU A 45 18.46 -1.74 -7.78
CA LEU A 45 18.15 -1.22 -6.45
C LEU A 45 17.90 -2.36 -5.45
N ILE A 46 17.05 -3.33 -5.79
CA ILE A 46 16.75 -4.45 -4.89
C ILE A 46 17.99 -5.32 -4.65
N ASP A 47 18.77 -5.58 -5.69
CA ASP A 47 19.99 -6.40 -5.61
C ASP A 47 21.05 -5.72 -4.74
N SER A 48 21.10 -4.37 -4.71
CA SER A 48 21.98 -3.60 -3.83
C SER A 48 21.57 -3.62 -2.34
N ILE A 49 20.30 -3.89 -2.04
CA ILE A 49 19.75 -3.95 -0.67
C ILE A 49 19.92 -5.37 -0.09
N GLY A 50 20.03 -6.38 -0.95
CA GLY A 50 20.20 -7.76 -0.54
C GLY A 50 21.57 -8.04 0.11
N PRO A 51 21.66 -8.97 1.08
CA PRO A 51 22.93 -9.37 1.66
C PRO A 51 23.86 -9.94 0.56
N GLU A 52 25.11 -9.46 0.55
CA GLU A 52 26.14 -9.79 -0.43
C GLU A 52 26.17 -11.30 -0.76
N GLN A 53 25.74 -11.64 -1.97
CA GLN A 53 26.13 -12.89 -2.62
C GLN A 53 26.70 -12.54 -3.99
N PRO A 54 27.88 -13.07 -4.36
CA PRO A 54 28.59 -12.69 -5.56
C PRO A 54 27.79 -13.11 -6.80
N SER A 55 27.53 -12.13 -7.67
CA SER A 55 27.53 -12.15 -9.15
C SER A 55 27.43 -13.49 -9.91
N LYS A 56 26.61 -14.45 -9.46
CA LYS A 56 26.11 -15.54 -10.29
C LYS A 56 24.68 -15.18 -10.66
N LYS A 57 24.43 -14.97 -11.95
CA LYS A 57 23.11 -14.68 -12.54
C LYS A 57 22.02 -15.52 -11.83
N LYS A 58 21.37 -14.94 -10.82
CA LYS A 58 20.27 -15.60 -10.13
C LYS A 58 19.16 -15.72 -11.15
N LYS A 59 18.80 -16.95 -11.49
CA LYS A 59 17.66 -17.24 -12.33
C LYS A 59 16.42 -16.85 -11.51
N HIS A 60 15.99 -15.60 -11.62
CA HIS A 60 14.83 -15.12 -10.87
C HIS A 60 13.60 -15.86 -11.36
N SER A 61 12.93 -16.56 -10.44
CA SER A 61 11.65 -17.20 -10.72
C SER A 61 10.61 -16.10 -10.95
N ILE A 62 9.95 -16.12 -12.09
CA ILE A 62 8.87 -15.19 -12.48
C ILE A 62 7.73 -15.21 -11.45
N SER A 63 7.61 -16.27 -10.64
CA SER A 63 6.56 -16.46 -9.64
C SER A 63 6.85 -15.89 -8.23
N LYS A 64 8.05 -15.37 -7.95
CA LYS A 64 8.40 -14.92 -6.59
C LYS A 64 8.29 -13.40 -6.47
N VAL A 65 7.35 -12.94 -5.65
CA VAL A 65 7.20 -11.51 -5.31
C VAL A 65 8.20 -11.14 -4.22
N GLU A 66 8.98 -10.09 -4.46
CA GLU A 66 9.87 -9.47 -3.47
C GLU A 66 9.20 -8.20 -2.93
N ILE A 67 9.08 -8.08 -1.60
CA ILE A 67 8.40 -6.96 -0.94
C ILE A 67 9.45 -5.99 -0.40
N VAL A 68 9.39 -4.74 -0.85
CA VAL A 68 10.24 -3.65 -0.38
C VAL A 68 9.40 -2.68 0.46
N PRO A 69 9.65 -2.54 1.77
CA PRO A 69 8.94 -1.58 2.59
C PRO A 69 9.38 -0.15 2.23
N VAL A 70 8.41 0.75 2.12
CA VAL A 70 8.64 2.16 1.79
C VAL A 70 7.88 3.05 2.77
N ASN A 71 8.57 4.01 3.35
CA ASN A 71 8.01 4.99 4.26
C ASN A 71 7.57 6.25 3.48
N LEU A 72 6.32 6.66 3.66
CA LEU A 72 5.79 7.92 3.14
C LEU A 72 6.03 9.04 4.17
N VAL A 73 6.77 10.07 3.79
CA VAL A 73 7.09 11.23 4.64
C VAL A 73 6.55 12.50 4.00
N LEU A 74 6.07 13.44 4.83
CA LEU A 74 5.59 14.75 4.38
C LEU A 74 6.61 15.82 4.77
N LYS A 75 6.98 16.69 3.82
CA LYS A 75 7.80 17.88 4.10
C LYS A 75 6.99 18.83 4.99
N THR A 76 7.47 19.06 6.21
CA THR A 76 6.86 19.98 7.18
C THR A 76 7.44 21.39 7.09
N THR A 77 8.67 21.51 6.60
CA THR A 77 9.38 22.79 6.44
C THR A 77 8.96 23.49 5.15
N LYS A 78 8.70 24.79 5.24
CA LYS A 78 8.60 25.66 4.06
C LYS A 78 10.01 26.05 3.62
N ASP A 79 10.19 26.25 2.32
CA ASP A 79 11.49 26.66 1.78
C ASP A 79 11.83 28.07 2.28
N MET A 80 12.99 28.22 2.94
CA MET A 80 13.45 29.53 3.43
C MET A 80 13.59 30.56 2.30
N LEU A 81 13.81 30.10 1.06
CA LEU A 81 13.94 30.96 -0.13
C LEU A 81 12.61 31.27 -0.83
N SER A 82 11.52 30.59 -0.45
CA SER A 82 10.17 30.85 -1.00
C SER A 82 9.45 32.02 -0.31
N ASP A 83 10.01 32.51 0.79
CA ASP A 83 9.57 33.74 1.44
C ASP A 83 10.05 34.95 0.62
N LYS A 84 9.25 35.34 -0.38
CA LYS A 84 8.97 36.76 -0.47
C LYS A 84 8.39 37.12 0.89
N LEU A 85 9.12 37.89 1.71
CA LEU A 85 8.68 38.43 3.00
C LEU A 85 7.36 39.21 2.81
N VAL A 86 6.25 38.52 2.66
CA VAL A 86 4.93 39.11 2.80
C VAL A 86 4.73 39.16 4.30
N LYS A 87 5.02 40.33 4.87
CA LYS A 87 4.62 40.69 6.25
C LYS A 87 3.14 40.37 6.37
N THR A 88 2.83 39.18 6.87
CA THR A 88 1.45 38.73 6.97
C THR A 88 0.93 39.30 8.28
N ALA A 89 0.00 40.25 8.20
CA ALA A 89 -0.64 40.82 9.37
C ALA A 89 -1.20 39.71 10.26
N VAL A 90 -1.09 39.89 11.58
CA VAL A 90 -1.67 38.98 12.56
C VAL A 90 -3.17 38.88 12.30
N LYS A 91 -3.62 37.73 11.81
CA LYS A 91 -5.05 37.47 11.61
C LYS A 91 -5.68 37.19 12.97
N MET A 92 -6.11 38.23 13.68
CA MET A 92 -7.01 38.08 14.81
C MET A 92 -8.35 37.58 14.29
N MET A 93 -8.77 36.39 14.73
CA MET A 93 -10.06 35.81 14.40
C MET A 93 -10.85 35.68 15.70
N THR A 94 -11.89 36.50 15.87
CA THR A 94 -12.80 36.44 17.01
C THR A 94 -13.67 35.19 16.88
N THR A 95 -13.35 34.13 17.61
CA THR A 95 -14.14 32.89 17.58
C THR A 95 -15.43 33.08 18.39
N GLN A 96 -16.54 33.37 17.72
CA GLN A 96 -17.86 33.08 18.30
C GLN A 96 -17.96 31.55 18.42
N ARG A 97 -17.93 31.02 19.65
CA ARG A 97 -18.02 29.60 19.94
C ARG A 97 -19.44 29.09 19.68
N LYS A 98 -19.79 28.87 18.40
CA LYS A 98 -20.81 27.86 18.07
C LYS A 98 -20.21 26.50 18.43
N PRO A 99 -20.96 25.59 19.09
CA PRO A 99 -20.49 24.23 19.30
C PRO A 99 -20.31 23.58 17.93
N SER A 100 -19.06 23.45 17.49
CA SER A 100 -18.71 22.66 16.31
C SER A 100 -18.47 21.23 16.78
N PHE A 101 -19.27 20.29 16.28
CA PHE A 101 -18.93 18.88 16.40
C PHE A 101 -17.68 18.63 15.56
N CYS A 102 -16.59 18.29 16.23
CA CYS A 102 -15.32 17.97 15.59
C CYS A 102 -15.05 16.48 15.75
N ILE A 103 -14.73 15.81 14.63
CA ILE A 103 -14.34 14.41 14.63
C ILE A 103 -12.83 14.36 14.36
N SER A 104 -12.08 13.79 15.30
CA SER A 104 -10.65 13.51 15.15
C SER A 104 -10.49 12.02 14.81
N MET A 105 -9.89 11.73 13.65
CA MET A 105 -9.76 10.36 13.17
C MET A 105 -8.37 10.08 12.59
N PRO A 106 -7.53 9.25 13.25
CA PRO A 106 -6.20 8.92 12.76
C PRO A 106 -6.28 7.88 11.63
N LEU A 107 -6.14 8.33 10.39
CA LEU A 107 -6.14 7.47 9.21
C LEU A 107 -4.75 6.85 8.98
N ARG A 108 -4.70 5.51 8.92
CA ARG A 108 -3.51 4.79 8.47
C ARG A 108 -3.51 4.72 6.94
N VAL A 109 -2.44 5.25 6.33
CA VAL A 109 -2.22 5.14 4.88
C VAL A 109 -1.30 3.96 4.66
N ASP A 110 -1.87 2.85 4.17
CA ASP A 110 -1.16 1.67 3.72
C ASP A 110 -1.43 1.49 2.22
N THR A 111 -0.37 1.32 1.45
CA THR A 111 -0.40 1.39 -0.01
C THR A 111 0.55 0.37 -0.60
N LEU A 112 0.08 -0.32 -1.63
CA LEU A 112 0.87 -1.31 -2.35
C LEU A 112 0.92 -0.93 -3.83
N ALA A 113 2.12 -1.01 -4.41
CA ALA A 113 2.34 -0.94 -5.84
C ALA A 113 3.16 -2.16 -6.29
N MET A 114 2.70 -2.85 -7.32
CA MET A 114 3.49 -3.89 -7.99
C MET A 114 4.23 -3.28 -9.17
N ILE A 115 5.53 -3.49 -9.23
CA ILE A 115 6.39 -2.86 -10.22
C ILE A 115 7.37 -3.89 -10.78
N HIS A 116 7.60 -3.82 -12.08
CA HIS A 116 8.53 -4.72 -12.76
C HIS A 116 9.99 -4.34 -12.45
N ARG A 117 10.89 -5.32 -12.34
CA ARG A 117 12.30 -5.07 -12.02
C ARG A 117 13.01 -4.18 -13.05
N ASN A 118 12.59 -4.25 -14.31
CA ASN A 118 13.19 -3.44 -15.39
C ASN A 118 12.65 -2.00 -15.44
N THR A 119 11.70 -1.63 -14.59
CA THR A 119 11.19 -0.25 -14.53
C THR A 119 12.31 0.67 -14.04
N LYS A 120 12.44 1.84 -14.66
CA LYS A 120 13.43 2.84 -14.27
C LYS A 120 13.09 3.45 -12.92
N LEU A 121 14.11 3.72 -12.11
CA LEU A 121 13.91 4.31 -10.78
C LEU A 121 13.27 5.70 -10.85
N SER A 122 13.50 6.46 -11.93
CA SER A 122 12.87 7.75 -12.18
C SER A 122 11.34 7.71 -12.22
N GLU A 123 10.74 6.56 -12.56
CA GLU A 123 9.28 6.39 -12.63
C GLU A 123 8.67 6.02 -11.26
N LEU A 124 9.50 5.50 -10.34
CA LEU A 124 9.05 4.95 -9.06
C LEU A 124 8.31 5.99 -8.21
N TYR A 125 8.82 7.22 -8.15
CA TYR A 125 8.18 8.29 -7.40
C TYR A 125 6.73 8.52 -7.84
N THR A 126 6.50 8.63 -9.15
CA THR A 126 5.16 8.87 -9.72
C THR A 126 4.22 7.71 -9.42
N VAL A 127 4.70 6.47 -9.55
CA VAL A 127 3.93 5.25 -9.22
C VAL A 127 3.50 5.25 -7.75
N LEU A 128 4.41 5.59 -6.84
CA LEU A 128 4.13 5.64 -5.39
C LEU A 128 3.15 6.76 -5.03
N VAL A 129 3.29 7.95 -5.63
CA VAL A 129 2.32 9.05 -5.48
C VAL A 129 0.93 8.62 -5.93
N GLU A 130 0.84 7.96 -7.08
CA GLU A 130 -0.42 7.49 -7.62
C GLU A 130 -1.05 6.42 -6.71
N ALA A 131 -0.27 5.44 -6.26
CA ALA A 131 -0.72 4.42 -5.31
C ALA A 131 -1.24 5.04 -4.01
N ALA A 132 -0.52 6.03 -3.46
CA ALA A 132 -0.96 6.79 -2.28
C ALA A 132 -2.28 7.54 -2.52
N CYS A 133 -2.43 8.17 -3.68
CA CYS A 133 -3.65 8.88 -4.04
C CYS A 133 -4.84 7.93 -4.22
N ARG A 134 -4.63 6.75 -4.83
CA ARG A 134 -5.65 5.70 -4.97
C ARG A 134 -6.08 5.15 -3.60
N SER A 135 -5.14 4.86 -2.70
CA SER A 135 -5.46 4.42 -1.33
C SER A 135 -6.26 5.47 -0.56
N LEU A 136 -5.90 6.76 -0.65
CA LEU A 136 -6.70 7.84 -0.05
C LEU A 136 -8.11 7.96 -0.64
N LYS A 137 -8.31 7.61 -1.92
CA LYS A 137 -9.66 7.55 -2.52
C LYS A 137 -10.46 6.37 -1.96
N LEU A 138 -9.84 5.19 -1.80
CA LEU A 138 -10.49 4.03 -1.18
C LEU A 138 -10.89 4.32 0.27
N LEU A 139 -10.00 4.95 1.05
CA LEU A 139 -10.31 5.41 2.41
C LEU A 139 -11.49 6.40 2.43
N GLU A 140 -11.54 7.34 1.48
CA GLU A 140 -12.66 8.29 1.37
C GLU A 140 -13.97 7.57 1.04
N TYR A 141 -13.94 6.62 0.10
CA TYR A 141 -15.11 5.86 -0.31
C TYR A 141 -15.75 5.12 0.87
N VAL A 142 -14.96 4.36 1.63
CA VAL A 142 -15.44 3.60 2.80
C VAL A 142 -16.00 4.50 3.90
N LEU A 143 -15.48 5.72 4.05
CA LEU A 143 -16.02 6.70 5.00
C LEU A 143 -17.34 7.30 4.52
N LEU A 144 -17.48 7.54 3.22
CA LEU A 144 -18.71 8.05 2.62
C LEU A 144 -19.83 7.01 2.69
N GLU A 145 -19.54 5.73 2.46
CA GLU A 145 -20.52 4.66 2.62
C GLU A 145 -21.09 4.60 4.04
N GLN A 146 -20.25 4.78 5.06
CA GLN A 146 -20.68 4.79 6.46
C GLN A 146 -21.56 6.00 6.80
N LEU A 147 -21.32 7.16 6.20
CA LEU A 147 -22.16 8.35 6.39
C LEU A 147 -23.57 8.17 5.82
N GLY A 148 -23.73 7.32 4.80
CA GLY A 148 -25.03 7.01 4.20
C GLY A 148 -25.83 5.95 4.96
N GLN A 149 -25.25 5.32 5.99
CA GLN A 149 -25.86 4.24 6.76
C GLN A 149 -26.08 4.69 8.20
N GLU A 150 -27.32 5.10 8.53
CA GLU A 150 -27.69 5.50 9.88
C GLU A 150 -27.43 4.34 10.88
N GLY A 151 -26.77 4.64 12.01
CA GLY A 151 -26.63 3.70 13.13
C GLY A 151 -25.37 2.82 13.18
N ILE A 152 -24.37 3.03 12.30
CA ILE A 152 -23.13 2.23 12.25
C ILE A 152 -22.06 2.71 13.25
N GLY A 153 -22.42 3.28 14.41
CA GLY A 153 -21.40 3.68 15.39
C GLY A 153 -21.92 4.12 16.76
N ASP A 154 -21.00 4.10 17.73
CA ASP A 154 -21.07 4.59 19.10
C ASP A 154 -20.86 6.12 19.19
N GLY A 155 -21.30 6.84 18.15
CA GLY A 155 -21.16 8.28 17.91
C GLY A 155 -21.82 8.68 16.57
N ALA A 156 -21.26 9.66 15.84
CA ALA A 156 -21.74 10.13 14.53
C ALA A 156 -21.68 9.10 13.36
N GLY A 157 -21.70 7.79 13.64
CA GLY A 157 -21.80 6.71 12.65
C GLY A 157 -20.51 6.30 11.93
N LEU A 158 -19.35 6.87 12.28
CA LEU A 158 -18.07 6.62 11.59
C LEU A 158 -17.13 5.69 12.34
N ARG A 159 -16.62 4.67 11.65
CA ARG A 159 -15.57 3.75 12.09
C ARG A 159 -14.30 3.95 11.28
N LEU A 160 -13.16 3.72 11.96
CA LEU A 160 -11.84 3.78 11.35
C LEU A 160 -11.74 2.76 10.19
N PRO A 161 -11.27 3.16 9.00
CA PRO A 161 -11.00 2.19 7.93
C PRO A 161 -9.74 1.37 8.20
N GLU A 162 -9.77 0.10 7.82
CA GLU A 162 -8.65 -0.84 7.86
C GLU A 162 -8.36 -1.35 6.45
N ILE A 163 -7.08 -1.39 6.07
CA ILE A 163 -6.61 -1.75 4.74
C ILE A 163 -6.07 -3.18 4.77
N PHE A 164 -6.49 -4.00 3.81
CA PHE A 164 -6.07 -5.39 3.65
C PHE A 164 -5.62 -5.63 2.22
N HIS A 165 -4.43 -6.21 2.06
CA HIS A 165 -3.88 -6.61 0.76
C HIS A 165 -4.07 -8.11 0.56
N PHE A 166 -4.50 -8.52 -0.61
CA PHE A 166 -4.77 -9.91 -0.99
C PHE A 166 -3.93 -10.27 -2.19
N LEU A 167 -3.43 -11.50 -2.25
CA LEU A 167 -2.75 -12.05 -3.44
C LEU A 167 -3.44 -13.35 -3.86
N PRO A 168 -4.60 -13.25 -4.54
CA PRO A 168 -5.24 -14.40 -5.18
C PRO A 168 -4.29 -15.13 -6.15
N PRO A 169 -4.04 -16.44 -5.98
CA PRO A 169 -3.23 -17.22 -6.91
C PRO A 169 -3.72 -17.14 -8.36
N GLU A 170 -5.03 -16.99 -8.55
CA GLU A 170 -5.71 -16.93 -9.84
C GLU A 170 -5.44 -15.61 -10.59
N LEU A 171 -5.16 -14.53 -9.86
CA LEU A 171 -4.94 -13.20 -10.45
C LEU A 171 -3.47 -12.89 -10.70
N GLY A 172 -2.56 -13.49 -9.93
CA GLY A 172 -1.12 -13.22 -10.02
C GLY A 172 -0.70 -11.80 -9.63
N HIS A 173 -1.62 -10.98 -9.10
CA HIS A 173 -1.34 -9.62 -8.64
C HIS A 173 -2.12 -9.29 -7.37
N PHE A 174 -1.67 -8.24 -6.67
CA PHE A 174 -2.29 -7.81 -5.42
C PHE A 174 -3.58 -7.04 -5.64
N ILE A 175 -4.55 -7.32 -4.78
CA ILE A 175 -5.81 -6.57 -4.64
C ILE A 175 -5.83 -5.92 -3.26
N THR A 176 -6.22 -4.66 -3.18
CA THR A 176 -6.36 -3.94 -1.91
C THR A 176 -7.83 -3.71 -1.62
N ARG A 177 -8.28 -4.11 -0.44
CA ARG A 177 -9.62 -3.84 0.08
C ARG A 177 -9.52 -3.00 1.34
N VAL A 178 -10.45 -2.07 1.50
CA VAL A 178 -10.57 -1.24 2.70
C VAL A 178 -11.92 -1.52 3.33
N VAL A 179 -11.94 -1.77 4.64
CA VAL A 179 -13.18 -2.11 5.36
C VAL A 179 -13.30 -1.30 6.65
N PRO A 180 -14.51 -1.00 7.14
CA PRO A 180 -14.67 -0.38 8.44
C PRO A 180 -14.23 -1.33 9.57
N LYS A 181 -13.49 -0.79 10.53
CA LYS A 181 -13.03 -1.51 11.71
C LYS A 181 -14.21 -1.97 12.56
N GLY A 182 -14.15 -3.23 13.02
CA GLY A 182 -15.15 -3.78 13.94
C GLY A 182 -16.44 -4.30 13.31
N ILE A 183 -16.63 -4.15 11.99
CA ILE A 183 -17.73 -4.82 11.28
C ILE A 183 -17.33 -6.29 11.04
N PRO A 184 -18.13 -7.29 11.47
CA PRO A 184 -17.77 -8.70 11.29
C PRO A 184 -17.72 -9.08 9.80
N ASP A 185 -16.92 -10.10 9.46
CA ASP A 185 -16.77 -10.52 8.07
C ASP A 185 -18.13 -10.98 7.49
N GLU A 186 -18.99 -11.59 8.28
CA GLU A 186 -20.31 -12.07 7.90
C GLU A 186 -21.17 -10.93 7.32
N SER A 187 -21.13 -9.74 7.90
CA SER A 187 -21.88 -8.55 7.43
C SER A 187 -21.37 -7.99 6.10
N MET A 188 -20.21 -8.43 5.62
CA MET A 188 -19.61 -7.98 4.35
C MET A 188 -19.59 -9.09 3.29
N GLU A 189 -20.46 -10.10 3.40
CA GLU A 189 -20.52 -11.19 2.42
C GLU A 189 -20.92 -10.71 1.03
N SER A 190 -21.93 -9.84 0.92
CA SER A 190 -22.43 -9.33 -0.36
C SER A 190 -21.35 -8.59 -1.15
N GLU A 191 -20.61 -7.70 -0.48
CA GLU A 191 -19.46 -6.99 -1.07
C GLU A 191 -18.39 -7.96 -1.55
N ARG A 192 -18.04 -8.97 -0.73
CA ARG A 192 -17.06 -10.00 -1.14
C ARG A 192 -17.55 -10.80 -2.34
N ARG A 193 -18.83 -11.19 -2.38
CA ARG A 193 -19.41 -11.91 -3.52
C ARG A 193 -19.32 -11.08 -4.80
N SER A 194 -19.64 -9.78 -4.72
CA SER A 194 -19.49 -8.86 -5.84
C SER A 194 -18.04 -8.75 -6.31
N LEU A 195 -17.06 -8.71 -5.39
CA LEU A 195 -15.64 -8.74 -5.76
C LEU A 195 -15.24 -10.02 -6.48
N HIS A 196 -15.74 -11.18 -6.04
CA HIS A 196 -15.51 -12.43 -6.76
C HIS A 196 -16.07 -12.39 -8.18
N GLU A 197 -17.31 -11.93 -8.35
CA GLU A 197 -17.96 -11.80 -9.65
C GLU A 197 -17.21 -10.83 -10.58
N GLN A 198 -16.87 -9.64 -10.08
CA GLN A 198 -16.13 -8.62 -10.84
C GLN A 198 -14.75 -9.10 -11.29
N LEU A 199 -14.09 -9.92 -10.48
CA LEU A 199 -12.76 -10.47 -10.76
C LEU A 199 -12.82 -11.86 -11.42
N SER A 200 -14.02 -12.36 -11.77
CA SER A 200 -14.24 -13.69 -12.34
C SER A 200 -13.60 -14.82 -11.52
N LEU A 201 -13.69 -14.72 -10.19
CA LEU A 201 -13.14 -15.68 -9.24
C LEU A 201 -14.21 -16.69 -8.76
N PRO A 202 -13.82 -17.93 -8.45
CA PRO A 202 -14.75 -18.94 -7.95
C PRO A 202 -15.44 -18.54 -6.65
N LEU A 203 -16.75 -18.76 -6.56
CA LEU A 203 -17.57 -18.45 -5.37
C LEU A 203 -17.57 -19.57 -4.31
N ASP A 204 -16.91 -20.68 -4.60
CA ASP A 204 -16.86 -21.88 -3.75
C ASP A 204 -15.85 -21.80 -2.59
N ARG A 205 -15.01 -20.75 -2.57
CA ARG A 205 -13.99 -20.56 -1.53
C ARG A 205 -13.84 -19.09 -1.11
N PRO A 206 -13.55 -18.81 0.18
CA PRO A 206 -13.32 -17.44 0.63
C PRO A 206 -11.93 -16.95 0.20
N MET A 207 -11.86 -15.79 -0.45
CA MET A 207 -10.58 -15.18 -0.87
C MET A 207 -10.34 -13.81 -0.25
N PHE A 208 -11.39 -13.06 0.08
CA PHE A 208 -11.31 -11.67 0.56
C PHE A 208 -11.76 -11.46 2.02
N ARG A 209 -11.74 -12.52 2.84
CA ARG A 209 -11.92 -12.40 4.31
C ARG A 209 -10.66 -11.86 4.96
N ARG A 210 -10.76 -11.19 6.11
CA ARG A 210 -9.56 -10.59 6.77
C ARG A 210 -8.44 -11.60 7.01
N GLY A 211 -8.79 -12.84 7.38
CA GLY A 211 -7.82 -13.92 7.59
C GLY A 211 -7.10 -14.40 6.32
N ASN A 212 -7.61 -14.10 5.13
CA ASN A 212 -6.96 -14.41 3.85
C ASN A 212 -6.02 -13.31 3.36
N ALA A 213 -5.93 -12.18 4.09
CA ALA A 213 -5.02 -11.10 3.75
C ALA A 213 -3.57 -11.61 3.71
N TYR A 214 -2.76 -10.96 2.87
CA TYR A 214 -1.35 -11.25 2.76
C TYR A 214 -0.66 -10.92 4.09
N PRO A 215 0.12 -11.86 4.66
CA PRO A 215 0.72 -11.68 5.97
C PRO A 215 1.75 -10.56 5.93
N SER A 216 1.55 -9.53 6.73
CA SER A 216 2.58 -8.53 7.00
C SER A 216 3.44 -9.05 8.16
N LYS A 217 4.57 -9.69 7.83
CA LYS A 217 5.59 -10.21 8.76
C LYS A 217 5.03 -11.14 9.87
N SER A 218 4.78 -12.41 9.56
CA SER A 218 4.53 -13.42 10.59
C SER A 218 5.85 -13.98 11.12
N GLY A 219 6.02 -14.07 12.45
CA GLY A 219 7.14 -14.80 13.07
C GLY A 219 7.07 -16.33 12.89
N LYS A 220 6.04 -16.82 12.18
CA LYS A 220 5.82 -18.22 11.84
C LYS A 220 6.16 -18.45 10.37
N LEU A 221 6.78 -19.59 10.09
CA LEU A 221 6.96 -20.07 8.72
C LEU A 221 5.58 -20.43 8.15
N ILE A 222 5.30 -19.93 6.96
CA ILE A 222 4.06 -20.24 6.22
C ILE A 222 4.46 -21.15 5.07
N ASN A 223 3.72 -22.24 4.88
CA ASN A 223 3.94 -23.20 3.79
C ASN A 223 5.40 -23.66 3.65
N PRO A 224 6.00 -24.26 4.70
CA PRO A 224 7.40 -24.69 4.64
C PRO A 224 7.71 -25.67 3.50
N HIS A 225 6.69 -26.39 2.99
CA HIS A 225 6.82 -27.30 1.85
C HIS A 225 7.22 -26.60 0.55
N GLU A 226 6.88 -25.31 0.37
CA GLU A 226 7.24 -24.54 -0.84
C GLU A 226 8.75 -24.30 -0.97
N ALA A 227 9.50 -24.41 0.13
CA ALA A 227 10.96 -24.27 0.14
C ALA A 227 11.68 -25.56 -0.28
N ILE A 228 10.97 -26.69 -0.40
CA ILE A 228 11.56 -27.98 -0.77
C ILE A 228 11.68 -28.05 -2.30
N PRO A 229 12.88 -28.28 -2.87
CA PRO A 229 13.04 -28.42 -4.30
C PRO A 229 12.17 -29.56 -4.85
N PRO A 230 11.53 -29.38 -6.02
CA PRO A 230 10.74 -30.44 -6.63
C PRO A 230 11.64 -31.64 -6.93
N GLN A 231 11.25 -32.80 -6.43
CA GLN A 231 11.95 -34.06 -6.71
C GLN A 231 11.68 -34.48 -8.16
N PRO A 232 12.60 -35.19 -8.83
CA PRO A 232 12.36 -35.71 -10.17
C PRO A 232 11.12 -36.61 -10.18
N ILE A 233 10.07 -36.17 -10.87
CA ILE A 233 8.81 -36.90 -10.94
C ILE A 233 9.00 -38.05 -11.93
N LYS A 234 8.77 -39.29 -11.48
CA LYS A 234 8.69 -40.45 -12.38
C LYS A 234 7.47 -40.28 -13.31
N PRO A 235 7.54 -40.71 -14.57
CA PRO A 235 6.48 -40.44 -15.56
C PRO A 235 5.08 -40.90 -15.14
N ASP A 236 4.97 -41.90 -14.27
CA ASP A 236 3.70 -42.46 -13.79
C ASP A 236 3.23 -41.91 -12.43
N VAL A 237 3.78 -40.78 -11.96
CA VAL A 237 3.46 -40.20 -10.65
C VAL A 237 2.72 -38.88 -10.79
N THR A 238 1.49 -38.84 -10.25
CA THR A 238 0.73 -37.60 -10.07
C THR A 238 1.01 -37.03 -8.69
N VAL A 239 1.48 -35.78 -8.63
CA VAL A 239 1.74 -35.07 -7.36
C VAL A 239 0.57 -34.14 -7.07
N ALA A 240 -0.05 -34.30 -5.90
CA ALA A 240 -1.06 -33.38 -5.37
C ALA A 240 -0.48 -32.63 -4.17
N LEU A 241 -0.53 -31.30 -4.19
CA LEU A 241 -0.04 -30.43 -3.12
C LEU A 241 -1.19 -29.70 -2.44
N VAL A 242 -0.95 -29.27 -1.21
CA VAL A 242 -1.91 -28.49 -0.43
C VAL A 242 -2.10 -27.13 -1.09
N ARG A 243 -3.36 -26.75 -1.32
CA ARG A 243 -3.73 -25.41 -1.80
C ARG A 243 -4.20 -24.57 -0.63
N GLY A 244 -3.38 -23.62 -0.20
CA GLY A 244 -3.70 -22.72 0.91
C GLY A 244 -2.46 -22.34 1.70
N ARG A 245 -2.65 -21.52 2.75
CA ARG A 245 -1.60 -21.16 3.69
C ARG A 245 -1.80 -21.90 5.02
N TYR A 246 -0.74 -22.50 5.54
CA TYR A 246 -0.70 -23.17 6.85
C TYR A 246 0.63 -22.93 7.57
#